data_AF-A0A7Y2EMS4-F1
#
_entry.id   AF-A0A7Y2EMS4-F1
#
_cell.length_a   1.000
_cell.length_b   1.000
_cell.length_c   1.000
_cell.angle_alpha   90.00
_cell.angle_beta   90.00
_cell.angle_gamma   90.00
#
_symmetry.space_group_name_H-M   'P 1'
#
loop_
_entity.id
_entity.type
_entity.pdbx_description
1 polymer ?
#
loop_
_entity_poly.entity_id
_entity_poly.type
_entity_poly.pdbx_seq_one_letter_code
_entity_poly.pdbx_strand_id
1 'polypeptide(L)'
;LDNNAGVIHRVVDDAEESECKESLLAYYFLLVAGKPVAAGELDARIEAWMAERWHCKLDFEIGDALGKLQLLGLAEESDGVWRVF
;
A
#
# COMPACT_ATOMS: atom_id res chain seq x y z
N LEU A 1 4.89 -21.89 0.55
CA LEU A 1 5.01 -20.59 1.27
C LEU A 1 3.69 -19.88 1.00
N ASP A 2 2.60 -20.39 1.58
CA ASP A 2 1.24 -20.16 1.09
C ASP A 2 0.29 -19.89 2.25
N ASN A 3 0.47 -18.74 2.91
CA ASN A 3 -0.49 -18.31 3.93
C ASN A 3 -0.74 -16.80 3.91
N ASN A 4 0.28 -15.97 3.62
CA ASN A 4 0.07 -14.52 3.57
C ASN A 4 -0.70 -14.05 2.34
N ALA A 5 -0.45 -14.59 1.14
CA ALA A 5 -1.12 -14.15 -0.08
C ALA A 5 -2.65 -14.39 -0.08
N GLY A 6 -3.12 -15.40 0.65
CA GLY A 6 -4.54 -15.74 0.75
C GLY A 6 -5.33 -14.79 1.66
N VAL A 7 -4.70 -14.21 2.67
CA VAL A 7 -5.30 -13.17 3.52
C VAL A 7 -5.48 -11.88 2.73
N ILE A 8 -4.48 -11.51 1.90
CA ILE A 8 -4.54 -10.31 1.04
C ILE A 8 -5.74 -10.37 0.10
N HIS A 9 -6.03 -11.54 -0.49
CA HIS A 9 -7.16 -11.71 -1.40
C HIS A 9 -8.51 -11.44 -0.74
N ARG A 10 -8.70 -11.81 0.53
CA ARG A 10 -9.97 -11.62 1.24
C ARG A 10 -10.17 -10.19 1.75
N VAL A 11 -9.09 -9.47 2.08
CA VAL A 11 -9.21 -8.06 2.50
C VAL A 11 -9.46 -7.12 1.31
N VAL A 12 -9.00 -7.49 0.11
CA VAL A 12 -9.34 -6.73 -1.13
C VAL A 12 -10.81 -6.89 -1.51
N ASP A 13 -11.42 -8.05 -1.26
CA ASP A 13 -12.85 -8.28 -1.54
C ASP A 13 -13.78 -7.50 -0.57
N ASP A 14 -13.36 -7.24 0.67
CA ASP A 14 -14.23 -6.71 1.73
C ASP A 14 -14.19 -5.18 1.95
N ALA A 15 -13.27 -4.45 1.31
CA ALA A 15 -13.23 -3.00 1.49
C ALA A 15 -14.29 -2.33 0.58
N GLU A 16 -15.44 -1.95 1.10
CA GLU A 16 -16.44 -1.15 0.34
C GLU A 16 -16.28 0.37 0.51
N GLU A 17 -15.35 0.84 1.35
CA GLU A 17 -14.96 2.25 1.43
C GLU A 17 -13.63 2.46 0.70
N SER A 18 -13.68 3.09 -0.48
CA SER A 18 -12.52 3.30 -1.37
C SER A 18 -11.31 3.92 -0.67
N GLU A 19 -11.51 4.74 0.36
CA GLU A 19 -10.44 5.39 1.12
C GLU A 19 -9.66 4.45 2.05
N CYS A 20 -10.25 3.34 2.50
CA CYS A 20 -9.57 2.34 3.33
C CYS A 20 -8.67 1.41 2.51
N LYS A 21 -8.91 1.30 1.20
CA LYS A 21 -8.14 0.43 0.30
C LYS A 21 -6.73 0.92 0.08
N GLU A 22 -6.56 2.23 -0.10
CA GLU A 22 -5.28 2.81 -0.47
C GLU A 22 -4.30 2.73 0.70
N SER A 23 -4.73 3.13 1.89
CA SER A 23 -3.90 3.01 3.10
C SER A 23 -3.47 1.55 3.36
N LEU A 24 -4.39 0.60 3.16
CA LEU A 24 -4.08 -0.82 3.30
C LEU A 24 -3.08 -1.32 2.26
N LEU A 25 -3.24 -0.91 0.99
CA LEU A 25 -2.31 -1.27 -0.08
C LEU A 25 -0.92 -0.68 0.18
N ALA A 26 -0.83 0.61 0.53
CA ALA A 26 0.43 1.24 0.88
C ALA A 26 1.12 0.51 2.06
N TYR A 27 0.36 0.17 3.10
CA TYR A 27 0.87 -0.58 4.24
C TYR A 27 1.37 -1.98 3.84
N TYR A 28 0.59 -2.72 3.06
CA TYR A 28 0.97 -4.04 2.57
C TYR A 28 2.28 -4.01 1.77
N PHE A 29 2.41 -3.07 0.83
CA PHE A 29 3.61 -2.98 0.01
C PHE A 29 4.84 -2.53 0.81
N LEU A 30 4.69 -1.66 1.81
CA LEU A 30 5.77 -1.33 2.74
C LEU A 30 6.18 -2.54 3.58
N LEU A 31 5.20 -3.30 4.10
CA LEU A 31 5.44 -4.50 4.89
C LEU A 31 6.18 -5.59 4.08
N VAL A 32 5.76 -5.79 2.82
CA VAL A 32 6.42 -6.74 1.90
C VAL A 32 7.80 -6.27 1.49
N ALA A 33 8.00 -4.96 1.31
CA ALA A 33 9.31 -4.41 0.98
C ALA A 33 10.33 -4.68 2.09
N GLY A 34 9.91 -4.67 3.36
CA GLY A 34 10.77 -4.97 4.52
C GLY A 34 11.95 -4.01 4.70
N LYS A 35 11.92 -2.87 4.00
CA LYS A 35 12.93 -1.82 3.99
C LYS A 35 12.27 -0.48 3.73
N PRO A 36 12.92 0.64 4.06
CA PRO A 36 12.41 1.96 3.70
C PRO A 36 12.26 2.11 2.17
N VAL A 37 11.14 2.67 1.72
CA VAL A 37 10.82 2.87 0.30
C VAL A 37 10.39 4.30 0.06
N ALA A 38 10.86 4.93 -1.03
CA ALA A 38 10.40 6.26 -1.41
C ALA A 38 8.91 6.21 -1.81
N ALA A 39 8.14 7.24 -1.47
CA ALA A 39 6.71 7.30 -1.78
C ALA A 39 6.43 7.08 -3.29
N GLY A 40 7.18 7.73 -4.18
CA GLY A 40 7.01 7.55 -5.64
C GLY A 40 7.41 6.17 -6.16
N GLU A 41 8.34 5.47 -5.49
CA GLU A 41 8.66 4.07 -5.84
C GLU A 41 7.55 3.13 -5.38
N LEU A 42 6.97 3.39 -4.21
CA LEU A 42 5.85 2.64 -3.66
C LEU A 42 4.59 2.81 -4.53
N ASP A 43 4.32 4.04 -4.93
CA ASP A 43 3.23 4.43 -5.81
C ASP A 43 3.27 3.69 -7.15
N ALA A 44 4.37 3.86 -7.90
CA ALA A 44 4.55 3.19 -9.19
C ALA A 44 4.45 1.66 -9.11
N ARG A 45 4.86 1.05 -7.98
CA ARG A 45 4.70 -0.40 -7.76
C ARG A 45 3.25 -0.80 -7.57
N ILE A 46 2.47 -0.02 -6.82
CA ILE A 46 1.05 -0.28 -6.57
C ILE A 46 0.27 -0.12 -7.88
N GLU A 47 0.52 0.95 -8.63
CA GLU A 47 -0.12 1.19 -9.93
C GLU A 47 0.19 0.09 -10.94
N ALA A 48 1.46 -0.31 -11.06
CA ALA A 48 1.86 -1.39 -11.94
C ALA A 48 1.17 -2.70 -11.56
N TRP A 49 1.12 -3.01 -10.26
CA TRP A 49 0.45 -4.21 -9.77
C TRP A 49 -1.06 -4.18 -10.01
N MET A 50 -1.71 -3.03 -9.82
CA MET A 50 -3.13 -2.82 -10.14
C MET A 50 -3.42 -3.03 -11.64
N ALA A 51 -2.57 -2.48 -12.49
CA ALA A 51 -2.68 -2.61 -13.94
C ALA A 51 -2.46 -4.06 -14.40
N GLU A 52 -1.49 -4.77 -13.83
CA GLU A 52 -1.20 -6.16 -14.19
C GLU A 52 -2.23 -7.15 -13.65
N ARG A 53 -2.66 -6.99 -12.40
CA ARG A 53 -3.53 -7.95 -11.71
C ARG A 53 -5.00 -7.77 -12.07
N TRP A 54 -5.44 -6.52 -12.23
CA TRP A 54 -6.85 -6.18 -12.42
C TRP A 54 -7.13 -5.42 -13.72
N HIS A 55 -6.12 -5.18 -14.57
CA HIS A 55 -6.27 -4.37 -15.80
C HIS A 55 -6.85 -2.97 -15.52
N CYS A 56 -6.65 -2.49 -14.30
CA CYS A 56 -7.10 -1.19 -13.85
C CYS A 56 -5.93 -0.22 -13.87
N LYS A 57 -5.99 0.78 -14.74
CA LYS A 57 -5.06 1.92 -14.68
C LYS A 57 -5.70 2.99 -13.83
N LEU A 58 -5.08 3.29 -12.71
CA LEU A 58 -5.45 4.37 -11.81
C LEU A 58 -4.20 5.14 -11.42
N ASP A 59 -4.41 6.40 -11.06
CA ASP A 59 -3.43 7.27 -10.42
C ASP A 59 -3.62 7.10 -8.91
N PHE A 60 -2.66 6.49 -8.22
CA PHE A 60 -2.85 6.10 -6.81
C PHE A 60 -2.55 7.27 -5.88
N GLU A 61 -3.46 7.57 -4.94
CA GLU A 61 -3.26 8.69 -4.00
C GLU A 61 -2.29 8.32 -2.85
N ILE A 62 -1.03 8.08 -3.19
CA ILE A 62 0.00 7.63 -2.25
C ILE A 62 0.18 8.57 -1.05
N GLY A 63 0.03 9.88 -1.29
CA GLY A 63 0.18 10.90 -0.26
C GLY A 63 -0.89 10.77 0.83
N ASP A 64 -2.15 10.59 0.44
CA ASP A 64 -3.26 10.42 1.39
C ASP A 64 -3.15 9.09 2.14
N ALA A 65 -2.82 8.01 1.41
CA ALA A 65 -2.60 6.69 1.99
C ALA A 65 -1.49 6.69 3.07
N LEU A 66 -0.33 7.27 2.76
CA LEU A 66 0.79 7.34 3.71
C LEU A 66 0.50 8.30 4.87
N GLY A 67 -0.18 9.42 4.62
CA GLY A 67 -0.63 10.34 5.65
C GLY A 67 -1.56 9.67 6.66
N LYS A 68 -2.53 8.86 6.20
CA LYS A 68 -3.41 8.06 7.05
C LYS A 68 -2.62 7.04 7.88
N LEU A 69 -1.64 6.35 7.28
CA LEU A 69 -0.79 5.40 8.02
C LEU A 69 0.07 6.08 9.09
N GLN A 70 0.56 7.29 8.81
CA GLN A 70 1.32 8.07 9.78
C GLN A 70 0.43 8.51 10.95
N LEU A 71 -0.78 8.99 10.67
CA LEU A 71 -1.76 9.38 11.69
C LEU A 71 -2.18 8.20 12.58
N LEU A 72 -2.28 7.01 12.00
CA LEU A 72 -2.60 5.77 12.72
C LEU A 72 -1.40 5.17 13.47
N GLY A 73 -0.19 5.71 13.29
CA GLY A 73 1.03 5.15 13.89
C GLY A 73 1.39 3.78 13.33
N LEU A 74 1.15 3.55 12.03
CA LEU A 74 1.46 2.31 11.30
C LEU A 74 2.66 2.43 10.36
N ALA A 75 2.99 3.65 9.93
CA ALA A 75 4.19 3.95 9.16
C ALA A 75 4.82 5.26 9.61
N GLU A 76 6.12 5.41 9.37
CA GLU A 76 6.87 6.64 9.58
C GLU A 76 7.62 7.03 8.30
N GLU A 77 7.77 8.34 8.12
CA GLU A 77 8.58 8.96 7.08
C GLU A 77 9.90 9.45 7.69
N SER A 78 11.01 9.18 7.01
CA SER A 78 12.34 9.67 7.35
C SER A 78 13.12 9.91 6.07
N ASP A 79 13.66 11.12 5.90
CA ASP A 79 14.51 11.48 4.75
C ASP A 79 13.90 11.15 3.36
N GLY A 80 12.58 11.30 3.22
CA GLY A 80 11.84 11.03 1.97
C GLY A 80 11.54 9.55 1.72
N VAL A 81 11.83 8.66 2.67
CA VAL A 81 11.49 7.24 2.61
C VAL A 81 10.55 6.83 3.73
N TRP A 82 9.67 5.89 3.43
CA TRP A 82 8.64 5.38 4.31
C TRP A 82 8.94 3.97 4.75
N ARG A 83 8.66 3.67 6.02
CA ARG A 83 8.74 2.32 6.59
C ARG A 83 7.56 2.06 7.52
N VAL A 84 7.20 0.80 7.67
CA VAL A 84 6.28 0.37 8.73
C VAL A 84 7.02 0.28 10.07
N PHE A 85 6.27 0.39 11.17
CA PHE A 85 6.79 0.15 12.52
C PHE A 85 7.17 -1.32 12.74
#